data_AF-A0A952M589-F1
#
_entry.id   AF-A0A952M589-F1
#
_cell.length_a   1.000
_cell.length_b   1.000
_cell.length_c   1.000
_cell.angle_alpha   90.00
_cell.angle_beta   90.00
_cell.angle_gamma   90.00
#
_symmetry.space_group_name_H-M   'P 1'
#
loop_
_entity.id
_entity.type
_entity.pdbx_description
1 polymer ?
#
loop_
_entity_poly.entity_id
_entity_poly.type
_entity_poly.pdbx_seq_one_letter_code
_entity_poly.pdbx_strand_id
1 'polypeptide(L)'
;MKIRYLLKVKAGQGNTGLIYVALYFKDQVELVSTGQRIRKSEWNQTDQFPKNHRGEAAKAITDVKSRIGKAITRLEAREEMVTPFAVKQEFNQFESERITKKLATDKKQKENIKSVKSLANDWLENSLFNYEPSTQKAVRESINQFLEFLAKSGNGAIERGDLNESIITAYERYLQEKRKLANSTHGKRMKHLRWFLKTLGYKVDTIKIRTGKKEIIALSDKEVKQLEEVDVSNSSELQKAKDMFLLGVYTGLRISDLKRLNATRIIDGRIRMTLQKNEKEVTIPLLDKARRIIEVHGNRSPRINQTVRVLRTVAFGCSPVLLNVRY
;
A
#
# COMPACT_ATOMS: atom_id res chain seq x y z
N MET A 1 8.23 26.89 45.75
CA MET A 1 9.21 25.79 45.62
C MET A 1 10.61 26.37 45.48
N LYS A 2 11.63 25.83 46.16
CA LYS A 2 13.02 26.29 46.09
C LYS A 2 13.83 25.32 45.22
N ILE A 3 14.64 25.87 44.30
CA ILE A 3 15.48 25.07 43.40
C ILE A 3 16.95 25.29 43.77
N ARG A 4 17.70 24.20 43.94
CA ARG A 4 19.16 24.20 44.09
C ARG A 4 19.80 23.24 43.11
N TYR A 5 21.11 23.33 42.92
CA TYR A 5 21.83 22.40 42.05
C TYR A 5 22.85 21.62 42.88
N LEU A 6 22.94 20.32 42.63
CA LEU A 6 23.79 19.42 43.41
C LEU A 6 24.69 18.63 42.47
N LEU A 7 25.94 18.45 42.88
CA LEU A 7 26.87 17.54 42.23
C LEU A 7 26.91 16.22 43.01
N LYS A 8 26.49 15.12 42.39
CA LYS A 8 26.58 13.79 43.00
C LYS A 8 27.68 12.98 42.31
N VAL A 9 28.63 12.48 43.10
CA VAL A 9 29.77 11.69 42.64
C VAL A 9 29.54 10.25 43.07
N LYS A 10 29.68 9.29 42.15
CA LYS A 10 29.58 7.86 42.48
C LYS A 10 30.87 7.40 43.15
N ALA A 11 30.76 6.60 44.22
CA ALA A 11 31.91 5.95 44.84
C ALA A 11 32.64 5.08 43.78
N GLY A 12 33.96 5.23 43.66
CA GLY A 12 34.80 4.47 42.72
C GLY A 12 34.89 5.00 41.28
N GLN A 13 34.10 6.00 40.87
CA GLN A 13 34.32 6.72 39.60
C GLN A 13 35.02 8.05 39.89
N GLY A 14 36.11 8.34 39.16
CA GLY A 14 37.08 9.42 39.41
C GLY A 14 36.54 10.87 39.44
N ASN A 15 37.39 11.83 39.07
CA ASN A 15 37.24 13.29 39.28
C ASN A 15 35.97 13.97 38.69
N THR A 16 34.95 13.24 38.22
CA THR A 16 33.72 13.79 37.61
C THR A 16 32.45 13.41 38.39
N GLY A 17 31.52 14.35 38.54
CA GLY A 17 30.19 14.13 39.13
C GLY A 17 29.06 14.43 38.15
N LEU A 18 27.87 13.87 38.40
CA LEU A 18 26.64 14.16 37.65
C LEU A 18 25.88 15.29 38.35
N ILE A 19 25.39 16.25 37.56
CA ILE A 19 24.66 17.41 38.09
C ILE A 19 23.17 17.07 38.21
N TYR A 20 22.56 17.48 39.31
CA TYR A 20 21.14 17.36 39.61
C TYR A 20 20.54 18.72 39.91
N VAL A 21 19.29 18.91 39.50
CA VAL A 21 18.41 19.97 39.99
C VAL A 21 17.60 19.39 41.14
N ALA A 22 17.74 19.98 42.31
CA ALA A 22 17.05 19.58 43.53
C ALA A 22 15.87 20.51 43.79
N LEU A 23 14.68 19.91 43.89
CA LEU A 23 13.40 20.57 44.12
C LEU A 23 13.03 20.44 45.58
N TYR A 24 12.89 21.56 46.28
CA TYR A 24 12.54 21.61 47.70
C TYR A 24 11.18 22.27 47.92
N PHE A 25 10.33 21.62 48.71
CA PHE A 25 9.09 22.21 49.21
C PHE A 25 8.71 21.55 50.54
N LYS A 26 8.64 22.36 51.61
CA LYS A 26 8.53 21.87 52.99
C LYS A 26 9.63 20.81 53.25
N ASP A 27 9.26 19.64 53.76
CA ASP A 27 10.18 18.54 54.07
C ASP A 27 10.42 17.58 52.89
N GLN A 28 9.84 17.87 51.72
CA GLN A 28 9.98 17.03 50.53
C GLN A 28 11.13 17.51 49.66
N VAL A 29 11.94 16.55 49.19
CA VAL A 29 12.97 16.79 48.18
C VAL A 29 12.88 15.79 47.05
N GLU A 30 13.01 16.29 45.83
CA GLU A 30 13.16 15.45 44.65
C GLU A 30 14.33 15.90 43.78
N LEU A 31 15.01 14.92 43.19
CA LEU A 31 16.16 15.15 42.32
C LEU A 31 15.80 14.85 40.87
N VAL A 32 16.10 15.82 39.99
CA VAL A 32 16.01 15.70 38.53
C VAL A 32 17.42 15.76 37.96
N SER A 33 17.85 14.74 37.23
CA SER A 33 19.18 14.73 36.62
C SER A 33 19.24 15.67 35.43
N THR A 34 20.36 16.39 35.27
CA THR A 34 20.59 17.17 34.05
C THR A 34 21.18 16.35 32.90
N GLY A 35 21.61 15.10 33.16
CA GLY A 35 22.37 14.27 32.23
C GLY A 35 23.83 14.70 32.03
N GLN A 36 24.22 15.90 32.47
CA GLN A 36 25.56 16.44 32.26
C GLN A 36 26.49 16.15 33.43
N ARG A 37 27.71 15.72 33.11
CA ARG A 37 28.79 15.53 34.08
C ARG A 37 29.79 16.68 34.01
N ILE A 38 30.42 16.97 35.15
CA ILE A 38 31.46 18.00 35.27
C ILE A 38 32.57 17.53 36.20
N ARG A 39 33.81 17.99 35.97
CA ARG A 39 34.93 17.73 36.88
C ARG A 39 34.72 18.46 38.21
N LYS A 40 35.13 17.86 39.34
CA LYS A 40 35.00 18.48 40.67
C LYS A 40 35.70 19.84 40.72
N SER A 41 36.87 19.96 40.09
CA SER A 41 37.65 21.20 40.03
C SER A 41 36.94 22.35 39.31
N GLU A 42 35.98 22.04 38.44
CA GLU A 42 35.22 22.99 37.62
C GLU A 42 33.85 23.32 38.23
N TRP A 43 33.49 22.69 39.36
CA TRP A 43 32.28 22.98 40.12
C TRP A 43 32.59 23.97 41.25
N ASN A 44 31.73 24.96 41.43
CA ASN A 44 31.77 25.84 42.59
C ASN A 44 30.82 25.29 43.66
N GLN A 45 31.37 24.82 44.78
CA GLN A 45 30.60 24.22 45.88
C GLN A 45 29.76 25.25 46.64
N THR A 46 30.25 26.49 46.75
CA THR A 46 29.57 27.59 47.45
C THR A 46 28.39 28.09 46.63
N ASP A 47 28.62 28.39 45.35
CA ASP A 47 27.57 28.90 44.46
C ASP A 47 26.66 27.79 43.93
N GLN A 48 27.02 26.53 44.18
CA GLN A 48 26.33 25.35 43.66
C GLN A 48 26.13 25.43 42.15
N PHE A 49 27.14 25.90 41.41
CA PHE A 49 27.06 26.15 39.97
C PHE A 49 28.42 25.88 39.28
N PRO A 50 28.46 25.57 37.97
CA PRO A 50 29.71 25.47 37.23
C PRO A 50 30.50 26.80 37.26
N LYS A 51 31.82 26.72 37.44
CA LYS A 51 32.71 27.90 37.38
C LYS A 51 32.63 28.61 36.02
N ASN A 52 32.47 27.85 34.94
CA ASN A 52 32.22 28.40 33.60
C ASN A 52 30.72 28.54 33.35
N HIS A 53 30.21 29.76 33.52
CA HIS A 53 28.79 30.08 33.33
C HIS A 53 28.30 30.01 31.86
N ARG A 54 29.20 29.93 30.87
CA ARG A 54 28.83 29.80 29.45
C ARG A 54 29.08 28.39 28.87
N GLY A 55 29.60 27.48 29.69
CA GLY A 55 29.92 26.10 29.30
C GLY A 55 28.69 25.19 29.16
N GLU A 56 28.92 23.97 28.68
CA GLU A 56 27.87 22.96 28.48
C GLU A 56 27.10 22.63 29.77
N ALA A 57 27.81 22.55 30.91
CA ALA A 57 27.19 22.32 32.22
C ALA A 57 26.19 23.41 32.61
N ALA A 58 26.51 24.68 32.40
CA ALA A 58 25.60 25.78 32.69
C ALA A 58 24.40 25.79 31.73
N LYS A 59 24.62 25.48 30.44
CA LYS A 59 23.55 25.33 29.44
C LYS A 59 22.60 24.19 29.80
N ALA A 60 23.13 23.03 30.20
CA ALA A 60 22.34 21.87 30.62
C ALA A 60 21.46 22.17 31.85
N ILE A 61 22.02 22.84 32.87
CA ILE A 61 21.26 23.28 34.04
C ILE A 61 20.12 24.21 33.63
N THR A 62 20.40 25.18 32.76
CA THR A 62 19.42 26.17 32.30
C THR A 62 18.28 25.52 31.51
N ASP A 63 18.60 24.58 30.62
CA ASP A 63 17.61 23.85 29.83
C ASP A 63 16.72 22.96 30.71
N VAL A 64 17.28 22.28 31.71
CA VAL A 64 16.49 21.47 32.67
C VAL A 64 15.60 22.38 33.53
N LYS A 65 16.13 23.51 34.00
CA LYS A 65 15.37 24.50 34.77
C LYS A 65 14.17 25.04 33.98
N SER A 66 14.38 25.38 32.70
CA SER A 66 13.32 25.84 31.80
C SER A 66 12.20 24.79 31.67
N ARG A 67 12.58 23.52 31.51
CA ARG A 67 11.64 22.40 31.41
C ARG A 67 10.89 22.13 32.72
N ILE A 68 11.56 22.21 33.86
CA ILE A 68 10.91 22.17 35.18
C ILE A 68 9.90 23.32 35.32
N GLY A 69 10.25 24.53 34.86
CA GLY A 69 9.32 25.65 34.81
C GLY A 69 8.04 25.34 34.04
N LYS A 70 8.16 24.73 32.85
CA LYS A 70 7.01 24.28 32.06
C LYS A 70 6.15 23.23 32.76
N ALA A 71 6.77 22.29 33.48
CA ALA A 71 6.06 21.29 34.26
C ALA A 71 5.25 21.95 35.39
N ILE A 72 5.83 22.91 36.10
CA ILE A 72 5.13 23.69 37.14
C ILE A 72 3.93 24.42 36.55
N THR A 73 4.11 25.17 35.45
CA THR A 73 3.02 25.93 34.82
C THR A 73 1.85 25.04 34.39
N ARG A 74 2.11 23.79 33.96
CA ARG A 74 1.03 22.83 33.64
C ARG A 74 0.26 22.36 34.86
N LEU A 75 0.95 22.07 35.97
CA LEU A 75 0.29 21.69 37.22
C LEU A 75 -0.57 22.83 37.75
N GLU A 76 -0.05 24.06 37.71
CA GLU A 76 -0.80 25.27 38.08
C GLU A 76 -2.04 25.46 37.19
N ALA A 77 -1.91 25.27 35.87
CA ALA A 77 -3.03 25.35 34.95
C ALA A 77 -4.10 24.27 35.15
N ARG A 78 -3.76 23.15 35.80
CA ARG A 78 -4.69 22.08 36.20
C ARG A 78 -5.20 22.25 37.64
N GLU A 79 -4.85 23.35 38.32
CA GLU A 79 -5.14 23.61 39.73
C GLU A 79 -4.61 22.51 40.69
N GLU A 80 -3.55 21.79 40.27
CA GLU A 80 -2.92 20.74 41.05
C GLU A 80 -1.86 21.33 42.02
N MET A 81 -1.68 20.69 43.18
CA MET A 81 -0.68 21.12 44.14
C MET A 81 0.75 20.91 43.60
N VAL A 82 1.53 21.99 43.50
CA VAL A 82 2.92 21.98 43.03
C VAL A 82 3.87 21.42 44.09
N THR A 83 3.92 20.09 44.21
CA THR A 83 4.87 19.36 45.06
C THR A 83 6.11 18.90 44.26
N PRO A 84 7.27 18.66 44.91
CA PRO A 84 8.49 18.17 44.23
C PRO A 84 8.24 16.85 43.49
N PHE A 85 7.42 15.97 44.08
CA PHE A 85 7.00 14.72 43.46
C PHE A 85 6.17 14.96 42.19
N ALA A 86 5.11 15.77 42.27
CA ALA A 86 4.25 16.07 41.12
C ALA A 86 5.04 16.73 39.97
N VAL A 87 5.93 17.68 40.30
CA VAL A 87 6.78 18.34 39.30
C VAL A 87 7.73 17.36 38.64
N LYS A 88 8.34 16.43 39.39
CA LYS A 88 9.22 15.40 38.83
C LYS A 88 8.44 14.41 37.94
N GLN A 89 7.22 14.05 38.32
CA GLN A 89 6.35 13.19 37.51
C GLN A 89 5.98 13.86 36.18
N GLU A 90 5.51 15.11 36.21
CA GLU A 90 5.17 15.87 35.01
C GLU A 90 6.41 16.15 34.14
N PHE A 91 7.58 16.43 34.75
CA PHE A 91 8.85 16.55 34.02
C PHE A 91 9.22 15.25 33.29
N ASN A 92 9.11 14.09 33.95
CA ASN A 92 9.40 12.81 33.33
C ASN A 92 8.43 12.54 32.16
N GLN A 93 7.15 12.84 32.33
CA GLN A 93 6.17 12.74 31.25
C GLN A 93 6.53 13.63 30.06
N PHE A 94 6.94 14.88 30.32
CA PHE A 94 7.40 15.81 29.28
C PHE A 94 8.60 15.24 28.50
N GLU A 95 9.59 14.67 29.19
CA GLU A 95 10.75 14.05 28.54
C GLU A 95 10.35 12.83 27.70
N SER A 96 9.48 11.97 28.23
CA SER A 96 8.95 10.83 27.47
C SER A 96 8.21 11.26 26.21
N GLU A 97 7.31 12.23 26.30
CA GLU A 97 6.59 12.79 25.15
C GLU A 97 7.55 13.38 24.11
N ARG A 98 8.60 14.08 24.56
CA ARG A 98 9.60 14.72 23.69
C ARG A 98 10.46 13.67 22.98
N ILE A 99 10.89 12.63 23.68
CA ILE A 99 11.65 11.51 23.11
C ILE A 99 10.80 10.80 22.06
N THR A 100 9.54 10.46 22.38
CA THR A 100 8.63 9.80 21.43
C THR A 100 8.40 10.65 20.19
N LYS A 101 8.20 11.97 20.34
CA LYS A 101 8.08 12.89 19.19
C LYS A 101 9.35 12.93 18.34
N LYS A 102 10.54 12.99 18.97
CA LYS A 102 11.81 12.99 18.25
C LYS A 102 12.03 11.69 17.48
N LEU A 103 11.79 10.54 18.11
CA LEU A 103 11.86 9.22 17.45
C LEU A 103 10.89 9.11 16.27
N ALA A 104 9.67 9.64 16.40
CA ALA A 104 8.70 9.67 15.31
C ALA A 104 9.18 10.57 14.15
N THR A 105 9.75 11.73 14.43
CA THR A 105 10.34 12.62 13.42
C THR A 105 11.52 11.97 12.72
N ASP A 106 12.45 11.37 13.47
CA ASP A 106 13.62 10.68 12.92
C ASP A 106 13.21 9.50 12.03
N LYS A 107 12.18 8.74 12.45
CA LYS A 107 11.59 7.67 11.64
C LYS A 107 10.99 8.22 10.34
N LYS A 108 10.21 9.29 10.41
CA LYS A 108 9.59 9.92 9.23
C LYS A 108 10.65 10.46 8.27
N GLN A 109 11.71 11.07 8.79
CA GLN A 109 12.82 11.57 7.99
C GLN A 109 13.56 10.42 7.31
N LYS A 110 13.84 9.33 8.03
CA LYS A 110 14.44 8.12 7.48
C LYS A 110 13.57 7.48 6.39
N GLU A 111 12.24 7.51 6.57
CA GLU A 111 11.31 7.03 5.56
C GLU A 111 11.24 7.93 4.31
N ASN A 112 11.39 9.24 4.48
CA ASN A 112 11.36 10.20 3.36
C ASN A 112 12.59 10.06 2.45
N ILE A 113 13.75 9.68 3.00
CA ILE A 113 15.01 9.50 2.26
C ILE A 113 15.02 8.18 1.45
N LYS A 114 14.06 7.28 1.70
CA LYS A 114 13.98 6.04 0.92
C LYS A 114 13.64 6.35 -0.54
N SER A 115 14.39 5.76 -1.46
CA SER A 115 14.10 5.84 -2.90
C SER A 115 12.72 5.27 -3.22
N VAL A 116 11.97 5.95 -4.10
CA VAL A 116 10.68 5.46 -4.61
C VAL A 116 10.83 4.10 -5.30
N LYS A 117 11.97 3.85 -5.95
CA LYS A 117 12.23 2.56 -6.61
C LYS A 117 12.31 1.41 -5.62
N SER A 118 13.02 1.57 -4.50
CA SER A 118 13.11 0.51 -3.49
C SER A 118 11.75 0.27 -2.84
N LEU A 119 11.05 1.35 -2.46
CA LEU A 119 9.70 1.28 -1.91
C LEU A 119 8.72 0.55 -2.84
N ALA A 120 8.82 0.79 -4.15
CA ALA A 120 8.00 0.12 -5.15
C ALA A 120 8.30 -1.39 -5.23
N ASN A 121 9.58 -1.78 -5.23
CA ASN A 121 9.97 -3.19 -5.26
C ASN A 121 9.51 -3.92 -3.99
N ASP A 122 9.79 -3.35 -2.82
CA ASP A 122 9.35 -3.90 -1.52
C ASP A 122 7.82 -4.08 -1.51
N TRP A 123 7.09 -3.10 -2.03
CA TRP A 123 5.63 -3.16 -2.10
C TRP A 123 5.14 -4.29 -3.04
N LEU A 124 5.73 -4.42 -4.22
CA LEU A 124 5.36 -5.44 -5.21
C LEU A 124 5.63 -6.87 -4.72
N GLU A 125 6.67 -7.07 -3.92
CA GLU A 125 7.03 -8.37 -3.35
C GLU A 125 6.10 -8.76 -2.19
N ASN A 126 5.79 -7.81 -1.32
CA ASN A 126 5.10 -8.12 -0.05
C ASN A 126 3.57 -7.94 -0.09
N SER A 127 3.03 -7.20 -1.07
CA SER A 127 1.60 -6.81 -1.04
C SER A 127 0.70 -7.61 -1.96
N LEU A 128 1.27 -8.41 -2.86
CA LEU A 128 0.53 -9.00 -3.99
C LEU A 128 0.30 -10.52 -3.87
N PHE A 129 0.86 -11.18 -2.85
CA PHE A 129 0.86 -12.65 -2.75
C PHE A 129 -0.54 -13.29 -2.74
N ASN A 130 -1.53 -12.62 -2.13
CA ASN A 130 -2.91 -13.08 -2.07
C ASN A 130 -3.72 -12.84 -3.36
N TYR A 131 -3.15 -12.16 -4.35
CA TYR A 131 -3.87 -11.85 -5.59
C TYR A 131 -3.55 -12.86 -6.68
N GLU A 132 -4.52 -13.09 -7.58
CA GLU A 132 -4.34 -13.93 -8.77
C GLU A 132 -3.06 -13.56 -9.57
N PRO A 133 -2.29 -14.53 -10.10
CA PRO A 133 -1.02 -14.25 -10.81
C PRO A 133 -1.17 -13.25 -11.97
N SER A 134 -2.31 -13.28 -12.66
CA SER A 134 -2.64 -12.32 -13.72
C SER A 134 -2.77 -10.88 -13.21
N THR A 135 -3.31 -10.71 -12.00
CA THR A 135 -3.40 -9.42 -11.31
C THR A 135 -2.01 -8.97 -10.86
N GLN A 136 -1.24 -9.87 -10.24
CA GLN A 136 0.14 -9.56 -9.82
C GLN A 136 0.99 -9.05 -11.00
N LYS A 137 0.95 -9.77 -12.13
CA LYS A 137 1.65 -9.40 -13.36
C LYS A 137 1.24 -8.02 -13.86
N ALA A 138 -0.07 -7.74 -13.91
CA ALA A 138 -0.59 -6.47 -14.39
C ALA A 138 -0.20 -5.28 -13.49
N VAL A 139 -0.18 -5.48 -12.17
CA VAL A 139 0.25 -4.46 -11.20
C VAL A 139 1.74 -4.19 -11.36
N ARG A 140 2.58 -5.25 -11.34
CA ARG A 140 4.03 -5.17 -11.53
C ARG A 140 4.40 -4.43 -12.81
N GLU A 141 3.78 -4.78 -13.94
CA GLU A 141 4.02 -4.10 -15.21
C GLU A 141 3.66 -2.61 -15.15
N SER A 142 2.60 -2.25 -14.43
CA SER A 142 2.18 -0.84 -14.30
C SER A 142 3.17 -0.02 -13.48
N ILE A 143 3.66 -0.58 -12.38
CA ILE A 143 4.66 0.06 -11.55
C ILE A 143 6.00 0.14 -12.26
N ASN A 144 6.43 -0.92 -12.94
CA ASN A 144 7.67 -0.89 -13.72
C ASN A 144 7.63 0.20 -14.80
N GLN A 145 6.49 0.39 -15.46
CA GLN A 145 6.31 1.48 -16.42
C GLN A 145 6.43 2.87 -15.78
N PHE A 146 5.95 3.04 -14.53
CA PHE A 146 6.15 4.27 -13.77
C PHE A 146 7.62 4.48 -13.40
N LEU A 147 8.32 3.43 -12.95
CA LEU A 147 9.76 3.48 -12.65
C LEU A 147 10.60 3.81 -13.90
N GLU A 148 10.26 3.24 -15.06
CA GLU A 148 10.88 3.59 -16.33
C GLU A 148 10.67 5.06 -16.70
N PHE A 149 9.47 5.60 -16.45
CA PHE A 149 9.20 7.02 -16.67
C PHE A 149 10.08 7.89 -15.77
N LEU A 150 10.17 7.57 -14.48
CA LEU A 150 11.03 8.29 -13.54
C LEU A 150 12.49 8.29 -14.00
N ALA A 151 13.02 7.14 -14.44
CA ALA A 151 14.37 7.05 -14.97
C ALA A 151 14.57 7.95 -16.21
N LYS A 152 13.61 7.97 -17.14
CA LYS A 152 13.67 8.78 -18.37
C LYS A 152 13.52 10.28 -18.13
N SER A 153 12.81 10.67 -17.07
CA SER A 153 12.58 12.07 -16.72
C SER A 153 13.68 12.65 -15.81
N GLY A 154 14.79 11.94 -15.60
CA GLY A 154 15.85 12.34 -14.67
C GLY A 154 15.54 12.13 -13.19
N ASN A 155 14.40 11.52 -12.86
CA ASN A 155 13.93 11.27 -11.49
C ASN A 155 14.18 9.82 -11.04
N GLY A 156 15.12 9.10 -11.65
CA GLY A 156 15.33 7.67 -11.39
C GLY A 156 15.73 7.33 -9.94
N ALA A 157 16.37 8.28 -9.25
CA ALA A 157 16.80 8.17 -7.86
C ALA A 157 15.88 8.92 -6.88
N ILE A 158 14.70 9.37 -7.33
CA ILE A 158 13.81 10.20 -6.51
C ILE A 158 13.49 9.55 -5.17
N GLU A 159 13.58 10.35 -4.11
CA GLU A 159 13.22 9.96 -2.76
C GLU A 159 11.73 10.13 -2.51
N ARG A 160 11.20 9.43 -1.52
CA ARG A 160 9.78 9.57 -1.14
C ARG A 160 9.43 11.01 -0.80
N GLY A 161 10.31 11.77 -0.15
CA GLY A 161 10.05 13.16 0.21
C GLY A 161 9.78 14.07 -0.99
N ASP A 162 10.43 13.80 -2.12
CA ASP A 162 10.41 14.66 -3.31
C ASP A 162 9.34 14.28 -4.33
N LEU A 163 8.79 13.07 -4.22
CA LEU A 163 7.69 12.63 -5.07
C LEU A 163 6.45 13.49 -4.76
N ASN A 164 5.92 14.15 -5.79
CA ASN A 164 4.83 15.12 -5.64
C ASN A 164 3.84 15.05 -6.81
N GLU A 165 2.76 15.85 -6.74
CA GLU A 165 1.67 15.84 -7.72
C GLU A 165 2.10 16.24 -9.13
N SER A 166 3.10 17.10 -9.28
CA SER A 166 3.62 17.51 -10.60
C SER A 166 4.23 16.32 -11.36
N ILE A 167 4.96 15.45 -10.66
CA ILE A 167 5.58 14.25 -11.24
C ILE A 167 4.50 13.24 -11.64
N ILE A 168 3.47 13.08 -10.80
CA ILE A 168 2.35 12.20 -11.07
C ILE A 168 1.56 12.69 -12.30
N THR A 169 1.34 14.01 -12.40
CA THR A 169 0.67 14.64 -13.55
C THR A 169 1.52 14.50 -14.82
N ALA A 170 2.84 14.65 -14.70
CA ALA A 170 3.77 14.44 -15.82
C ALA A 170 3.75 12.98 -16.31
N TYR A 171 3.63 12.01 -15.39
CA TYR A 171 3.46 10.61 -15.75
C TYR A 171 2.14 10.36 -16.48
N GLU A 172 1.03 10.94 -16.01
CA GLU A 172 -0.26 10.84 -16.69
C GLU A 172 -0.17 11.36 -18.13
N ARG A 173 0.45 12.54 -18.31
CA ARG A 173 0.70 13.13 -19.64
C ARG A 173 1.58 12.22 -20.51
N TYR A 174 2.63 11.65 -19.95
CA TYR A 174 3.51 10.70 -20.65
C TYR A 174 2.75 9.48 -21.18
N LEU A 175 1.82 8.92 -20.39
CA LEU A 175 1.00 7.79 -20.82
C LEU A 175 0.08 8.14 -22.00
N GLN A 176 -0.43 9.37 -22.04
CA GLN A 176 -1.35 9.84 -23.08
C GLN A 176 -0.61 10.24 -24.36
N GLU A 177 0.41 11.09 -24.26
CA GLU A 177 1.02 11.74 -25.42
C GLU A 177 2.12 10.88 -26.06
N LYS A 178 2.97 10.27 -25.23
CA LYS A 178 4.15 9.52 -25.72
C LYS A 178 3.84 8.05 -25.96
N ARG A 179 3.08 7.42 -25.06
CA ARG A 179 2.71 6.01 -25.19
C ARG A 179 1.41 5.78 -25.95
N LYS A 180 0.60 6.84 -26.15
CA LYS A 180 -0.68 6.78 -26.89
C LYS A 180 -1.56 5.61 -26.42
N LEU A 181 -1.60 5.38 -25.11
CA LEU A 181 -2.34 4.25 -24.56
C LEU A 181 -3.84 4.47 -24.71
N ALA A 182 -4.58 3.40 -25.03
CA ALA A 182 -6.03 3.41 -24.96
C ALA A 182 -6.50 3.78 -23.55
N ASN A 183 -7.64 4.49 -23.45
CA ASN A 183 -8.19 4.98 -22.19
C ASN A 183 -8.37 3.89 -21.13
N SER A 184 -8.71 2.66 -21.53
CA SER A 184 -8.86 1.51 -20.62
C SER A 184 -7.52 1.09 -20.01
N THR A 185 -6.45 1.05 -20.80
CA THR A 185 -5.10 0.74 -20.34
C THR A 185 -4.56 1.88 -19.46
N HIS A 186 -4.71 3.13 -19.91
CA HIS A 186 -4.35 4.31 -19.14
C HIS A 186 -4.98 4.29 -17.74
N GLY A 187 -6.31 4.12 -17.67
CA GLY A 187 -7.04 4.07 -16.41
C GLY A 187 -6.57 2.95 -15.50
N LYS A 188 -6.24 1.78 -16.05
CA LYS A 188 -5.67 0.66 -15.29
C LYS A 188 -4.29 0.99 -14.71
N ARG A 189 -3.40 1.61 -15.48
CA ARG A 189 -2.07 2.04 -14.99
C ARG A 189 -2.20 3.05 -13.85
N MET A 190 -3.02 4.08 -14.04
CA MET A 190 -3.26 5.10 -13.01
C MET A 190 -3.93 4.53 -11.76
N LYS A 191 -4.80 3.50 -11.90
CA LYS A 191 -5.38 2.78 -10.75
C LYS A 191 -4.32 2.06 -9.93
N HIS A 192 -3.38 1.38 -10.57
CA HIS A 192 -2.30 0.68 -9.86
C HIS A 192 -1.30 1.65 -9.22
N LEU A 193 -0.94 2.73 -9.94
CA LEU A 193 -0.10 3.78 -9.36
C LEU A 193 -0.76 4.39 -8.13
N ARG A 194 -2.06 4.71 -8.19
CA ARG A 194 -2.82 5.18 -7.04
C ARG A 194 -2.73 4.24 -5.85
N TRP A 195 -2.86 2.93 -6.09
CA TRP A 195 -2.79 1.94 -5.03
C TRP A 195 -1.42 1.96 -4.34
N PHE A 196 -0.33 2.00 -5.11
CA PHE A 196 1.02 2.17 -4.56
C PHE A 196 1.19 3.49 -3.81
N LEU A 197 0.76 4.62 -4.37
CA LEU A 197 0.88 5.92 -3.71
C LEU A 197 0.11 6.00 -2.38
N LYS A 198 -1.04 5.31 -2.26
CA LYS A 198 -1.77 5.20 -0.99
C LYS A 198 -0.95 4.52 0.09
N THR A 199 -0.15 3.49 -0.23
CA THR A 199 0.70 2.81 0.77
C THR A 199 1.84 3.70 1.26
N LEU A 200 2.22 4.70 0.46
CA LEU A 200 3.19 5.74 0.84
C LEU A 200 2.55 6.93 1.58
N GLY A 201 1.24 6.92 1.84
CA GLY A 201 0.53 7.98 2.56
C GLY A 201 0.18 9.22 1.72
N TYR A 202 0.20 9.11 0.39
CA TYR A 202 -0.22 10.22 -0.48
C TYR A 202 -1.74 10.38 -0.51
N LYS A 203 -2.19 11.64 -0.49
CA LYS A 203 -3.58 12.00 -0.79
C LYS A 203 -3.79 11.95 -2.30
N VAL A 204 -4.22 10.80 -2.78
CA VAL A 204 -4.33 10.51 -4.21
C VAL A 204 -5.68 10.90 -4.80
N ASP A 205 -6.67 11.26 -3.99
CA ASP A 205 -8.05 11.46 -4.43
C ASP A 205 -8.21 12.65 -5.41
N THR A 206 -7.21 13.54 -5.48
CA THR A 206 -7.13 14.63 -6.48
C THR A 206 -6.81 14.13 -7.89
N ILE A 207 -6.11 13.00 -8.02
CA ILE A 207 -5.72 12.44 -9.31
C ILE A 207 -7.00 11.92 -10.00
N LYS A 208 -7.39 12.49 -11.14
CA LYS A 208 -8.60 12.03 -11.86
C LYS A 208 -8.25 10.84 -12.76
N ILE A 209 -8.82 9.67 -12.52
CA ILE A 209 -8.67 8.52 -13.44
C ILE A 209 -9.69 8.65 -14.56
N ARG A 210 -9.23 9.01 -15.75
CA ARG A 210 -10.04 8.91 -16.96
C ARG A 210 -10.23 7.44 -17.31
N THR A 211 -11.47 6.97 -17.28
CA THR A 211 -11.87 5.66 -17.82
C THR A 211 -12.70 5.91 -19.06
N GLY A 212 -12.37 5.23 -20.17
CA GLY A 212 -13.18 5.30 -21.38
C GLY A 212 -14.48 4.52 -21.20
N LYS A 213 -15.57 5.00 -21.79
CA LYS A 213 -16.80 4.19 -21.92
C LYS A 213 -16.44 2.93 -22.70
N LYS A 214 -16.72 1.77 -22.13
CA LYS A 214 -16.56 0.50 -22.81
C LYS A 214 -17.83 0.25 -23.63
N GLU A 215 -17.70 0.18 -24.94
CA GLU A 215 -18.76 -0.33 -25.79
C GLU A 215 -18.97 -1.82 -25.48
N ILE A 216 -20.21 -2.19 -25.16
CA ILE A 216 -20.59 -3.58 -24.92
C ILE A 216 -21.14 -4.10 -26.24
N ILE A 217 -20.36 -4.95 -26.91
CA ILE A 217 -20.75 -5.64 -28.13
C ILE A 217 -21.30 -7.00 -27.72
N ALA A 218 -22.50 -7.34 -28.18
CA ALA A 218 -23.14 -8.63 -27.98
C ALA A 218 -23.60 -9.20 -29.33
N LEU A 219 -23.62 -10.52 -29.43
CA LEU A 219 -24.16 -11.21 -30.61
C LEU A 219 -25.67 -11.13 -30.63
N SER A 220 -26.24 -10.91 -31.81
CA SER A 220 -27.67 -11.12 -32.05
C SER A 220 -28.01 -12.61 -32.19
N ASP A 221 -29.27 -12.98 -31.99
CA ASP A 221 -29.73 -14.36 -32.16
C ASP A 221 -29.45 -14.89 -33.58
N LYS A 222 -29.47 -14.01 -34.59
CA LYS A 222 -29.12 -14.35 -35.98
C LYS A 222 -27.65 -14.74 -36.11
N GLU A 223 -26.74 -13.97 -35.50
CA GLU A 223 -25.31 -14.26 -35.53
C GLU A 223 -24.97 -15.53 -34.72
N VAL A 224 -25.69 -15.79 -33.62
CA VAL A 224 -25.55 -17.05 -32.88
C VAL A 224 -25.97 -18.24 -33.74
N LYS A 225 -27.09 -18.15 -34.47
CA LYS A 225 -27.51 -19.20 -35.41
C LYS A 225 -26.49 -19.43 -36.53
N GLN A 226 -25.94 -18.36 -37.10
CA GLN A 226 -24.87 -18.49 -38.10
C GLN A 226 -23.66 -19.26 -37.53
N LEU A 227 -23.25 -18.95 -36.30
CA LEU A 227 -22.18 -19.70 -35.63
C LEU A 227 -22.55 -21.17 -35.37
N GLU A 228 -23.81 -21.48 -35.05
CA GLU A 228 -24.31 -22.86 -34.92
C GLU A 228 -24.20 -23.63 -36.24
N GLU A 229 -24.41 -22.97 -37.38
CA GLU A 229 -24.47 -23.58 -38.72
C GLU A 229 -23.11 -23.64 -39.44
N VAL A 230 -22.11 -22.88 -38.99
CA VAL A 230 -20.75 -22.91 -39.59
C VAL A 230 -20.17 -24.32 -39.61
N ASP A 231 -19.78 -24.78 -40.79
CA ASP A 231 -19.07 -26.06 -40.94
C ASP A 231 -17.58 -25.88 -40.60
N VAL A 232 -17.15 -26.57 -39.55
CA VAL A 232 -15.75 -26.68 -39.08
C VAL A 232 -15.36 -28.15 -38.90
N SER A 233 -16.10 -29.07 -39.54
CA SER A 233 -15.89 -30.52 -39.44
C SER A 233 -14.49 -30.96 -39.88
N ASN A 234 -13.85 -30.17 -40.75
CA ASN A 234 -12.49 -30.39 -41.24
C ASN A 234 -11.38 -30.15 -40.19
N SER A 235 -11.68 -29.61 -39.01
CA SER A 235 -10.72 -29.42 -37.92
C SER A 235 -11.31 -29.72 -36.56
N SER A 236 -10.76 -30.72 -35.89
CA SER A 236 -11.14 -31.06 -34.51
C SER A 236 -10.89 -29.91 -33.53
N GLU A 237 -9.84 -29.11 -33.71
CA GLU A 237 -9.61 -27.93 -32.86
C GLU A 237 -10.66 -26.83 -33.09
N LEU A 238 -11.04 -26.56 -34.35
CA LEU A 238 -12.07 -25.56 -34.65
C LEU A 238 -13.45 -26.00 -34.14
N GLN A 239 -13.78 -27.29 -34.28
CA GLN A 239 -15.02 -27.84 -33.71
C GLN A 239 -15.06 -27.68 -32.19
N LYS A 240 -13.99 -28.06 -31.47
CA LYS A 240 -13.89 -27.87 -30.01
C LYS A 240 -13.99 -26.39 -29.60
N ALA A 241 -13.43 -25.48 -30.40
CA ALA A 241 -13.52 -24.05 -30.15
C ALA A 241 -14.96 -23.54 -30.34
N LYS A 242 -15.63 -23.91 -31.44
CA LYS A 242 -17.04 -23.60 -31.70
C LYS A 242 -17.93 -24.11 -30.56
N ASP A 243 -17.76 -25.37 -30.18
CA ASP A 243 -18.52 -26.00 -29.10
C ASP A 243 -18.31 -25.28 -27.77
N MET A 244 -17.07 -24.91 -27.44
CA MET A 244 -16.76 -24.17 -26.21
C MET A 244 -17.37 -22.77 -26.21
N PHE A 245 -17.40 -22.11 -27.37
CA PHE A 245 -18.02 -20.79 -27.53
C PHE A 245 -19.53 -20.86 -27.31
N LEU A 246 -20.21 -21.74 -28.05
CA LEU A 246 -21.67 -21.93 -27.99
C LEU A 246 -22.09 -22.39 -26.59
N LEU A 247 -21.29 -23.25 -25.95
CA LEU A 247 -21.53 -23.63 -24.56
C LEU A 247 -21.51 -22.41 -23.64
N GLY A 248 -20.55 -21.50 -23.80
CA GLY A 248 -20.51 -20.25 -23.06
C GLY A 248 -21.69 -19.32 -23.32
N VAL A 249 -22.21 -19.28 -24.55
CA VAL A 249 -23.43 -18.53 -24.91
C VAL A 249 -24.64 -19.08 -24.16
N TYR A 250 -24.84 -20.40 -24.16
CA TYR A 250 -26.03 -21.02 -23.56
C TYR A 250 -25.99 -21.13 -22.04
N THR A 251 -24.80 -21.20 -21.43
CA THR A 251 -24.68 -21.30 -19.97
C THR A 251 -24.36 -19.96 -19.31
N GLY A 252 -23.95 -18.94 -20.07
CA GLY A 252 -23.52 -17.64 -19.53
C GLY A 252 -22.26 -17.71 -18.66
N LEU A 253 -21.53 -18.83 -18.69
CA LEU A 253 -20.33 -19.02 -17.87
C LEU A 253 -19.11 -18.36 -18.53
N ARG A 254 -18.20 -17.85 -17.69
CA ARG A 254 -16.90 -17.34 -18.18
C ARG A 254 -16.04 -18.49 -18.66
N ILE A 255 -15.14 -18.21 -19.59
CA ILE A 255 -14.23 -19.22 -20.15
C ILE A 255 -13.41 -19.97 -19.10
N SER A 256 -12.97 -19.31 -18.02
CA SER A 256 -12.27 -19.94 -16.90
C SER A 256 -13.14 -20.91 -16.12
N ASP A 257 -14.43 -20.58 -15.97
CA ASP A 257 -15.42 -21.41 -15.28
C ASP A 257 -15.85 -22.58 -16.18
N LEU A 258 -16.03 -22.36 -17.49
CA LEU A 258 -16.29 -23.41 -18.49
C LEU A 258 -15.20 -24.49 -18.48
N LYS A 259 -13.92 -24.10 -18.45
CA LYS A 259 -12.80 -25.06 -18.39
C LYS A 259 -12.85 -26.01 -17.19
N ARG A 260 -13.53 -25.63 -16.10
CA ARG A 260 -13.70 -26.43 -14.88
C ARG A 260 -14.96 -27.28 -14.89
N LEU A 261 -15.81 -27.15 -15.92
CA LEU A 261 -17.05 -27.91 -16.04
C LEU A 261 -16.76 -29.38 -16.36
N ASN A 262 -17.33 -30.27 -15.56
CA ASN A 262 -17.19 -31.71 -15.66
C ASN A 262 -18.49 -32.41 -15.21
N ALA A 263 -18.55 -33.73 -15.39
CA ALA A 263 -19.75 -34.51 -15.14
C ALA A 263 -20.25 -34.39 -13.70
N THR A 264 -19.36 -34.30 -12.71
CA THR A 264 -19.75 -34.21 -11.29
C THR A 264 -20.42 -32.89 -10.93
N ARG A 265 -20.28 -31.86 -11.78
CA ARG A 265 -20.95 -30.57 -11.63
C ARG A 265 -22.31 -30.53 -12.32
N ILE A 266 -22.71 -31.58 -13.01
CA ILE A 266 -24.00 -31.68 -13.72
C ILE A 266 -24.88 -32.64 -12.92
N ILE A 267 -25.89 -32.08 -12.24
CA ILE A 267 -26.77 -32.81 -11.33
C ILE A 267 -28.20 -32.44 -11.70
N ASP A 268 -29.04 -33.44 -11.98
CA ASP A 268 -30.45 -33.29 -12.33
C ASP A 268 -30.71 -32.30 -13.48
N GLY A 269 -29.86 -32.36 -14.52
CA GLY A 269 -29.95 -31.45 -15.67
C GLY A 269 -29.60 -29.99 -15.33
N ARG A 270 -28.84 -29.75 -14.26
CA ARG A 270 -28.38 -28.41 -13.86
C ARG A 270 -26.88 -28.41 -13.62
N ILE A 271 -26.21 -27.33 -13.98
CA ILE A 271 -24.81 -27.08 -13.64
C ILE A 271 -24.77 -26.46 -12.25
N ARG A 272 -24.08 -27.11 -11.30
CA ARG A 272 -23.81 -26.59 -9.95
C ARG A 272 -22.30 -26.40 -9.77
N MET A 273 -21.85 -25.16 -9.57
CA MET A 273 -20.44 -24.88 -9.35
C MET A 273 -20.15 -23.56 -8.64
N THR A 274 -19.03 -23.50 -7.94
CA THR A 274 -18.48 -22.26 -7.39
C THR A 274 -17.64 -21.52 -8.44
N LEU A 275 -18.06 -20.30 -8.78
CA LEU A 275 -17.38 -19.43 -9.76
C LEU A 275 -16.01 -19.01 -9.23
N GLN A 276 -14.99 -19.03 -10.08
CA GLN A 276 -13.61 -18.78 -9.66
C GLN A 276 -13.38 -17.34 -9.18
N LYS A 277 -13.97 -16.35 -9.86
CA LYS A 277 -13.63 -14.94 -9.62
C LYS A 277 -14.29 -14.34 -8.37
N ASN A 278 -15.48 -14.82 -8.02
CA ASN A 278 -16.31 -14.23 -6.97
C ASN A 278 -16.66 -15.23 -5.87
N GLU A 279 -16.19 -16.48 -5.97
CA GLU A 279 -16.46 -17.59 -5.04
C GLU A 279 -17.95 -17.85 -4.76
N LYS A 280 -18.83 -17.37 -5.65
CA LYS A 280 -20.28 -17.58 -5.55
C LYS A 280 -20.64 -18.94 -6.12
N GLU A 281 -21.43 -19.69 -5.38
CA GLU A 281 -22.10 -20.88 -5.90
C GLU A 281 -23.21 -20.46 -6.86
N VAL A 282 -23.24 -21.09 -8.03
CA VAL A 282 -24.28 -20.88 -9.04
C VAL A 282 -24.92 -22.21 -9.41
N THR A 283 -26.22 -22.16 -9.65
CA THR A 283 -27.01 -23.26 -10.20
C THR A 283 -27.67 -22.80 -11.49
N ILE A 284 -27.25 -23.37 -12.62
CA ILE A 284 -27.69 -22.95 -13.96
C ILE A 284 -28.44 -24.11 -14.62
N PRO A 285 -29.69 -23.93 -15.09
CA PRO A 285 -30.39 -24.93 -15.89
C PRO A 285 -29.60 -25.30 -17.15
N LEU A 286 -29.43 -26.58 -17.43
CA LEU A 286 -28.76 -27.03 -18.64
C LEU A 286 -29.76 -27.06 -19.81
N LEU A 287 -29.69 -26.05 -20.66
CA LEU A 287 -30.50 -25.97 -21.89
C LEU A 287 -30.18 -27.14 -22.83
N ASP A 288 -31.15 -27.58 -23.63
CA ASP A 288 -30.97 -28.73 -24.54
C ASP A 288 -29.82 -28.54 -25.53
N LYS A 289 -29.61 -27.32 -26.04
CA LYS A 289 -28.48 -26.99 -26.90
C LYS A 289 -27.13 -27.17 -26.18
N ALA A 290 -27.04 -26.74 -24.92
CA ALA A 290 -25.84 -26.91 -24.10
C ALA A 290 -25.61 -28.37 -23.71
N ARG A 291 -26.69 -29.12 -23.44
CA ARG A 291 -26.66 -30.56 -23.12
C ARG A 291 -26.03 -31.35 -24.25
N ARG A 292 -26.52 -31.16 -25.49
CA ARG A 292 -25.99 -31.85 -26.68
C ARG A 292 -24.49 -31.63 -26.86
N ILE A 293 -24.02 -30.39 -26.68
CA ILE A 293 -22.60 -30.07 -26.78
C ILE A 293 -21.81 -30.84 -25.71
N ILE A 294 -22.21 -30.79 -24.45
CA ILE A 294 -21.49 -31.43 -23.35
C ILE A 294 -21.47 -32.96 -23.47
N GLU A 295 -22.56 -33.57 -23.94
CA GLU A 295 -22.67 -35.02 -24.13
C GLU A 295 -21.68 -35.54 -25.18
N VAL A 296 -21.52 -34.81 -26.30
CA VAL A 296 -20.52 -35.12 -27.35
C VAL A 296 -19.09 -35.12 -26.77
N HIS A 297 -18.82 -34.28 -25.77
CA HIS A 297 -17.52 -34.21 -25.10
C HIS A 297 -17.43 -35.07 -23.83
N GLY A 298 -18.30 -36.08 -23.68
CA GLY A 298 -18.25 -37.04 -22.57
C GLY A 298 -18.61 -36.43 -21.22
N ASN A 299 -19.63 -35.57 -21.20
CA ASN A 299 -20.09 -34.82 -20.02
C ASN A 299 -19.03 -33.90 -19.42
N ARG A 300 -18.19 -33.29 -20.26
CA ARG A 300 -17.12 -32.38 -19.86
C ARG A 300 -17.02 -31.20 -20.82
N SER A 301 -16.40 -30.11 -20.38
CA SER A 301 -16.08 -28.99 -21.28
C SER A 301 -15.12 -29.44 -22.40
N PRO A 302 -15.27 -28.92 -23.63
CA PRO A 302 -14.30 -29.13 -24.70
C PRO A 302 -12.89 -28.70 -24.24
N ARG A 303 -11.88 -29.53 -24.54
CA ARG A 303 -10.48 -29.25 -24.21
C ARG A 303 -9.80 -28.54 -25.38
N ILE A 304 -9.45 -27.27 -25.20
CA ILE A 304 -8.76 -26.47 -26.21
C ILE A 304 -7.38 -26.02 -25.71
N ASN A 305 -6.34 -26.25 -26.52
CA ASN A 305 -4.94 -25.96 -26.18
C ASN A 305 -4.60 -24.47 -26.34
N GLN A 306 -5.23 -23.75 -27.28
CA GLN A 306 -5.09 -22.29 -27.46
C GLN A 306 -6.44 -21.60 -27.52
N THR A 307 -6.92 -21.14 -26.38
CA THR A 307 -8.31 -20.64 -26.23
C THR A 307 -8.59 -19.37 -27.05
N VAL A 308 -7.65 -18.43 -27.13
CA VAL A 308 -7.96 -17.07 -27.63
C VAL A 308 -7.78 -16.94 -29.15
N ARG A 309 -6.83 -17.67 -29.75
CA ARG A 309 -6.51 -17.52 -31.19
C ARG A 309 -7.53 -18.23 -32.08
N VAL A 310 -8.01 -19.40 -31.66
CA VAL A 310 -8.92 -20.26 -32.44
C VAL A 310 -10.37 -19.76 -32.37
N LEU A 311 -10.83 -19.30 -31.20
CA LEU A 311 -12.14 -18.66 -31.04
C LEU A 311 -12.28 -17.40 -31.89
N ARG A 312 -11.19 -16.65 -32.05
CA ARG A 312 -11.14 -15.50 -32.95
C ARG A 312 -11.35 -15.92 -34.40
N THR A 313 -10.68 -16.99 -34.85
CA THR A 313 -10.83 -17.55 -36.22
C THR A 313 -12.26 -17.99 -36.54
N VAL A 314 -12.93 -18.67 -35.60
CA VAL A 314 -14.34 -19.09 -35.80
C VAL A 314 -15.27 -17.87 -35.84
N ALA A 315 -15.03 -16.87 -34.99
CA ALA A 315 -15.78 -15.61 -35.02
C ALA A 315 -15.51 -14.76 -36.29
N PHE A 316 -14.28 -14.79 -36.82
CA PHE A 316 -13.86 -14.04 -38.01
C PHE A 316 -14.60 -14.49 -39.29
N GLY A 317 -15.01 -15.76 -39.38
CA GLY A 317 -15.74 -16.29 -40.53
C GLY A 317 -17.23 -15.90 -40.59
N CYS A 318 -17.80 -15.38 -39.49
CA CYS A 318 -19.25 -15.17 -39.35
C CYS A 318 -19.70 -13.70 -39.30
N SER A 319 -18.87 -12.77 -38.81
CA SER A 319 -19.27 -11.35 -38.74
C SER A 319 -18.05 -10.43 -38.66
N PRO A 320 -17.90 -9.45 -39.59
CA PRO A 320 -16.86 -8.41 -39.50
C PRO A 320 -16.97 -7.58 -38.21
N VAL A 321 -18.11 -7.58 -37.52
CA VAL A 321 -18.33 -6.81 -36.28
C VAL A 321 -17.50 -7.37 -35.11
N LEU A 322 -17.13 -8.65 -35.16
CA LEU A 322 -16.32 -9.31 -34.12
C LEU A 322 -14.82 -8.97 -34.20
N LEU A 323 -14.38 -8.18 -35.20
CA LEU A 323 -12.99 -7.69 -35.35
C LEU A 323 -12.48 -6.93 -34.11
N ASN A 324 -13.38 -6.28 -33.37
CA ASN A 324 -13.05 -5.40 -32.24
C ASN A 324 -13.24 -6.00 -30.85
N VAL A 325 -13.72 -7.25 -30.72
CA VAL A 325 -13.90 -7.89 -29.42
C VAL A 325 -12.57 -8.46 -28.93
N ARG A 326 -11.91 -7.76 -27.99
CA ARG A 326 -10.78 -8.30 -27.24
C ARG A 326 -11.32 -9.26 -26.17
N TYR A 327 -11.19 -10.57 -26.41
CA TYR A 327 -11.44 -11.63 -25.43
C TYR A 327 -10.41 -11.61 -24.28
#